data_AF-A0A947YE92-F1
#
_entry.id   AF-A0A947YE92-F1
#
_cell.length_a   1.000
_cell.length_b   1.000
_cell.length_c   1.000
_cell.angle_alpha   90.00
_cell.angle_beta   90.00
_cell.angle_gamma   90.00
#
_symmetry.space_group_name_H-M   'P 1'
#
loop_
_entity.id
_entity.type
_entity.pdbx_description
1 polymer ?
#
loop_
_entity_poly.entity_id
_entity_poly.type
_entity_poly.pdbx_seq_one_letter_code
_entity_poly.pdbx_strand_id
1 'polypeptide(L)'
;TAEEIKNSINIPNLKVNVRVVSSIPENFQLFLTTFDIPPDPDQYPFWHSTQAGNVGKSTSEKLDKLLEDGRTTLDPNVRKTIYHEFQRVFAEELPAIVLFQPQHVNLSRNQKISDIIDTYWLN
;
A
#
# COMPACT_ATOMS: atom_id res chain seq x y z
N THR A 1 4.71 0.33 -16.11
CA THR A 1 5.59 1.48 -15.82
C THR A 1 4.78 2.78 -15.78
N ALA A 2 5.32 3.90 -15.27
CA ALA A 2 4.60 5.18 -15.23
C ALA A 2 4.21 5.67 -16.64
N GLU A 3 5.05 5.41 -17.65
CA GLU A 3 4.75 5.73 -19.06
C GLU A 3 3.60 4.88 -19.62
N GLU A 4 3.52 3.59 -19.28
CA GLU A 4 2.37 2.75 -19.66
C GLU A 4 1.06 3.29 -19.06
N ILE A 5 1.07 3.71 -17.78
CA ILE A 5 -0.10 4.30 -17.14
C ILE A 5 -0.50 5.57 -17.88
N LYS A 6 0.45 6.46 -18.16
CA LYS A 6 0.20 7.67 -18.97
C LYS A 6 -0.41 7.32 -20.34
N ASN A 7 0.11 6.32 -21.03
CA ASN A 7 -0.40 5.91 -22.35
C ASN A 7 -1.80 5.27 -22.26
N SER A 8 -2.15 4.66 -21.13
CA SER A 8 -3.48 4.09 -20.89
C SER A 8 -4.54 5.15 -20.57
N ILE A 9 -4.15 6.33 -20.07
CA ILE A 9 -5.05 7.45 -19.80
C ILE A 9 -5.44 8.11 -21.12
N ASN A 10 -6.48 7.58 -21.77
CA ASN A 10 -7.00 8.07 -23.04
C ASN A 10 -8.20 9.01 -22.83
N ILE A 11 -7.96 10.15 -22.16
CA ILE A 11 -8.99 11.17 -21.92
C ILE A 11 -8.77 12.31 -22.92
N PRO A 12 -9.78 12.66 -23.75
CA PRO A 12 -9.67 13.77 -24.69
C PRO A 12 -9.26 15.07 -24.00
N ASN A 13 -8.26 15.75 -24.57
CA ASN A 13 -7.71 17.03 -24.08
C ASN A 13 -6.96 16.98 -22.73
N LEU A 14 -6.75 15.80 -22.12
CA LEU A 14 -5.92 15.68 -20.93
C LEU A 14 -4.45 15.50 -21.31
N LYS A 15 -3.60 16.46 -20.94
CA LYS A 15 -2.14 16.33 -21.07
C LYS A 15 -1.55 15.79 -19.77
N VAL A 16 -0.98 14.59 -19.82
CA VAL A 16 -0.29 13.96 -18.67
C VAL A 16 1.22 14.11 -18.83
N ASN A 17 1.87 14.74 -17.84
CA ASN A 17 3.32 14.85 -17.77
C ASN A 17 3.83 13.91 -16.67
N VAL A 18 4.86 13.11 -16.97
CA VAL A 18 5.51 12.22 -16.01
C VAL A 18 6.79 12.87 -15.52
N ARG A 19 6.98 12.90 -14.20
CA ARG A 19 8.21 13.37 -13.56
C ARG A 19 8.63 12.35 -12.52
N VAL A 20 9.89 11.93 -12.58
CA VAL A 20 10.51 11.12 -11.53
C VAL A 20 10.98 12.05 -10.42
N VAL A 21 10.66 11.71 -9.19
CA VAL A 21 11.03 12.44 -7.97
C VAL A 21 11.64 11.49 -6.96
N SER A 22 12.51 11.99 -6.09
CA SER A 22 13.19 11.20 -5.05
C SER A 22 12.51 11.28 -3.68
N SER A 23 11.44 12.05 -3.56
CA SER A 23 10.66 12.25 -2.33
C SER A 23 9.19 12.45 -2.68
N ILE A 24 8.31 12.25 -1.70
CA ILE A 24 6.88 12.54 -1.84
C ILE A 24 6.73 14.05 -2.14
N PRO A 25 6.15 14.43 -3.29
CA PRO A 25 5.91 15.83 -3.60
C PRO A 25 4.75 16.38 -2.78
N GLU A 26 4.84 17.64 -2.36
CA GLU A 26 3.75 18.29 -1.62
C GLU A 26 2.47 18.44 -2.46
N ASN A 27 2.66 18.75 -3.75
CA ASN A 27 1.60 19.00 -4.73
C ASN A 27 1.73 18.06 -5.92
N PHE A 28 0.70 17.25 -6.16
CA PHE A 28 0.58 16.35 -7.30
C PHE A 28 -0.89 16.08 -7.59
N GLN A 29 -1.22 15.73 -8.84
CA GLN A 29 -2.53 15.20 -9.22
C GLN A 29 -2.58 13.68 -9.10
N LEU A 30 -1.48 13.02 -9.49
CA LEU A 30 -1.28 11.57 -9.38
C LEU A 30 0.15 11.32 -8.90
N PHE A 31 0.31 10.40 -7.95
CA PHE A 31 1.60 9.97 -7.46
C PHE A 31 1.66 8.44 -7.50
N LEU A 32 2.55 7.93 -8.35
CA LEU A 32 2.82 6.50 -8.44
C LEU A 32 4.02 6.19 -7.53
N THR A 33 3.79 5.37 -6.52
CA THR A 33 4.84 4.92 -5.60
C THR A 33 4.67 3.45 -5.26
N THR A 34 5.71 2.85 -4.73
CA THR A 34 5.64 1.57 -4.04
C THR A 34 5.34 1.78 -2.56
N PHE A 35 4.86 0.71 -1.93
CA PHE A 35 4.51 0.68 -0.53
C PHE A 35 4.96 -0.66 0.05
N ASP A 36 5.79 -0.61 1.09
CA ASP A 36 6.25 -1.81 1.77
C ASP A 36 5.21 -2.22 2.82
N ILE A 37 4.68 -3.44 2.66
CA ILE A 37 3.67 -3.97 3.58
C ILE A 37 4.40 -4.62 4.75
N PRO A 38 4.26 -4.11 6.00
CA PRO A 38 4.85 -4.74 7.17
C PRO A 38 4.19 -6.10 7.47
N PRO A 39 4.90 -7.01 8.18
CA PRO A 39 4.31 -8.28 8.61
C PRO A 39 3.10 -8.11 9.55
N ASP A 40 3.13 -7.07 10.38
CA ASP A 40 1.99 -6.67 11.20
C ASP A 40 1.00 -5.85 10.33
N PRO A 41 -0.31 -6.13 10.38
CA PRO A 41 -1.29 -5.43 9.56
C PRO A 41 -1.56 -3.98 9.98
N ASP A 42 -0.83 -3.40 10.93
CA ASP A 42 -0.97 -2.00 11.34
C ASP A 42 -0.63 -1.04 10.19
N GLN A 43 -1.69 -0.48 9.62
CA GLN A 43 -1.66 0.45 8.50
C GLN A 43 -1.73 1.93 8.93
N TYR A 44 -1.81 2.22 10.23
CA TYR A 44 -2.04 3.56 10.74
C TYR A 44 -0.99 4.60 10.28
N PRO A 45 0.33 4.35 10.32
CA PRO A 45 1.35 5.35 9.93
C PRO A 45 1.20 5.87 8.50
N PHE A 46 0.45 5.14 7.67
CA PHE A 46 0.38 5.34 6.23
C PHE A 46 -0.94 5.92 5.75
N TRP A 47 -2.02 5.83 6.54
CA TRP A 47 -3.36 6.19 6.07
C TRP A 47 -4.17 6.99 7.07
N HIS A 48 -3.75 7.05 8.33
CA HIS A 48 -4.44 7.85 9.34
C HIS A 48 -4.25 9.35 9.05
N SER A 49 -5.31 10.14 9.20
CA SER A 49 -5.35 11.56 8.80
C SER A 49 -4.26 12.44 9.41
N THR A 50 -3.80 12.09 10.61
CA THR A 50 -2.75 12.83 11.35
C THR A 50 -1.32 12.47 10.95
N GLN A 51 -1.12 11.46 10.11
CA GLN A 51 0.20 10.93 9.82
C GLN A 51 0.84 11.60 8.62
N ALA A 52 2.12 11.96 8.76
CA ALA A 52 2.92 12.47 7.64
C ALA A 52 3.08 11.44 6.50
N GLY A 53 2.95 10.16 6.81
CA GLY A 53 2.96 9.07 5.84
C GLY A 53 1.66 8.92 5.04
N ASN A 54 0.60 9.69 5.35
CA ASN A 54 -0.67 9.68 4.62
C ASN A 54 -0.57 10.41 3.28
N VAL A 55 0.11 9.77 2.32
CA VAL A 55 0.31 10.28 0.97
C VAL A 55 -1.02 10.46 0.23
N GLY A 56 -2.01 9.60 0.51
CA GLY A 56 -3.36 9.70 -0.04
C GLY A 56 -4.15 10.90 0.49
N LYS A 57 -3.65 11.59 1.53
CA LYS A 57 -4.29 12.73 2.20
C LYS A 57 -5.74 12.43 2.63
N SER A 58 -6.00 11.19 3.02
CA SER A 58 -7.31 10.80 3.55
C SER A 58 -7.63 11.60 4.82
N THR A 59 -8.87 12.06 4.95
CA THR A 59 -9.40 12.73 6.14
C THR A 59 -10.63 12.01 6.70
N SER A 60 -10.76 10.73 6.36
CA SER A 60 -11.91 9.92 6.73
C SER A 60 -11.85 9.51 8.18
N GLU A 61 -12.78 10.05 8.98
CA GLU A 61 -12.98 9.66 10.38
C GLU A 61 -13.26 8.16 10.51
N LYS A 62 -13.90 7.55 9.49
CA LYS A 62 -14.19 6.12 9.49
C LYS A 62 -12.92 5.29 9.34
N LEU A 63 -12.04 5.66 8.42
CA LEU A 63 -10.75 4.99 8.25
C LEU A 63 -9.88 5.19 9.50
N ASP A 64 -9.84 6.40 10.04
CA ASP A 64 -9.10 6.72 11.26
C ASP A 64 -9.55 5.81 12.42
N LYS A 65 -10.86 5.72 12.66
CA LYS A 65 -11.42 4.89 13.73
C LYS A 65 -11.06 3.41 13.58
N LEU A 66 -11.14 2.88 12.36
CA LEU A 66 -10.79 1.48 12.08
C LEU A 66 -9.29 1.21 12.32
N LEU A 67 -8.43 2.16 11.98
CA LEU A 67 -6.99 2.06 12.22
C LEU A 67 -6.66 2.14 13.72
N GLU A 68 -7.31 3.03 14.45
CA GLU A 68 -7.20 3.16 15.92
C GLU A 68 -7.69 1.90 16.65
N ASP A 69 -8.83 1.35 16.25
CA ASP A 69 -9.37 0.12 16.84
C ASP A 69 -8.47 -1.08 16.50
N GLY A 70 -8.03 -1.18 15.25
CA GLY A 70 -7.19 -2.29 14.78
C GLY A 70 -5.85 -2.34 15.51
N ARG A 71 -5.22 -1.19 15.80
CA ARG A 71 -3.93 -1.15 16.51
C ARG A 71 -4.05 -1.39 18.02
N THR A 72 -5.22 -1.10 18.62
CA THR A 72 -5.44 -1.24 20.07
C THR A 72 -6.04 -2.60 20.44
N THR A 73 -6.58 -3.35 19.48
CA THR A 73 -7.18 -4.67 19.69
C THR A 73 -6.12 -5.75 19.84
N LEU A 74 -6.16 -6.49 20.95
CA LEU A 74 -5.21 -7.59 21.24
C LEU A 74 -5.66 -8.95 20.67
N ASP A 75 -6.97 -9.20 20.57
CA ASP A 75 -7.48 -10.46 20.02
C ASP A 75 -7.23 -10.51 18.51
N PRO A 76 -6.44 -11.48 18.00
CA PRO A 76 -6.10 -11.55 16.57
C PRO A 76 -7.30 -11.73 15.64
N ASN A 77 -8.35 -12.43 16.07
CA ASN A 77 -9.54 -12.68 15.26
C ASN A 77 -10.40 -11.42 15.13
N VAL A 78 -10.54 -10.68 16.23
CA VAL A 78 -11.25 -9.39 16.23
C VAL A 78 -10.45 -8.37 15.41
N ARG A 79 -9.13 -8.30 15.64
CA ARG A 79 -8.20 -7.43 14.90
C ARG A 79 -8.26 -7.68 13.39
N LYS A 80 -8.28 -8.95 12.97
CA LYS A 80 -8.44 -9.34 11.57
C LYS A 80 -9.75 -8.82 10.96
N THR A 81 -10.85 -8.93 11.70
CA THR A 81 -12.15 -8.45 11.25
C THR A 81 -12.14 -6.93 11.04
N ILE A 82 -11.52 -6.19 11.96
CA ILE A 82 -11.36 -4.73 11.84
C ILE A 82 -10.54 -4.36 10.59
N TYR A 83 -9.42 -5.03 10.33
CA TYR A 83 -8.61 -4.73 9.14
C TYR A 83 -9.29 -5.14 7.83
N HIS A 84 -10.15 -6.16 7.82
CA HIS A 84 -10.99 -6.45 6.66
C HIS A 84 -12.00 -5.35 6.38
N GLU A 85 -12.62 -4.79 7.42
CA GLU A 85 -13.51 -3.64 7.29
C GLU A 85 -12.73 -2.39 6.83
N PHE A 86 -11.53 -2.15 7.38
CA PHE A 86 -10.63 -1.10 6.89
C PHE A 86 -10.36 -1.25 5.39
N GLN A 87 -9.98 -2.45 4.92
CA GLN A 87 -9.72 -2.71 3.51
C GLN A 87 -10.95 -2.46 2.63
N ARG A 88 -12.14 -2.83 3.11
CA ARG A 88 -13.41 -2.58 2.40
C ARG A 88 -13.67 -1.08 2.25
N VAL A 89 -13.59 -0.33 3.34
CA VAL A 89 -13.80 1.12 3.35
C VAL A 89 -12.74 1.84 2.53
N PHE A 90 -11.49 1.41 2.63
CA PHE A 90 -10.39 1.93 1.84
C PHE A 90 -10.65 1.77 0.34
N ALA A 91 -11.15 0.62 -0.10
CA ALA A 91 -11.51 0.38 -1.49
C ALA A 91 -12.72 1.19 -1.96
N GLU A 92 -13.61 1.58 -1.04
CA GLU A 92 -14.79 2.42 -1.34
C GLU A 92 -14.43 3.91 -1.42
N GLU A 93 -13.57 4.39 -0.52
CA GLU A 93 -13.19 5.81 -0.43
C GLU A 93 -12.01 6.17 -1.34
N LEU A 94 -11.27 5.17 -1.84
CA LEU A 94 -10.18 5.31 -2.80
C LEU A 94 -9.11 6.37 -2.44
N PRO A 95 -8.59 6.42 -1.20
CA PRO A 95 -7.47 7.31 -0.86
C PRO A 95 -6.19 6.93 -1.64
N ALA A 96 -6.08 5.67 -2.08
CA ALA A 96 -5.14 5.23 -3.11
C ALA A 96 -5.70 4.04 -3.89
N ILE A 97 -5.17 3.83 -5.10
CA ILE A 97 -5.50 2.65 -5.93
C ILE A 97 -4.33 1.67 -5.86
N VAL A 98 -4.57 0.49 -5.29
CA VAL A 98 -3.59 -0.60 -5.25
C VAL A 98 -3.53 -1.26 -6.63
N LEU A 99 -2.34 -1.26 -7.25
CA LEU A 99 -2.17 -1.81 -8.60
C LEU A 99 -1.91 -3.32 -8.58
N PHE A 100 -0.86 -3.76 -7.88
CA PHE A 100 -0.50 -5.17 -7.73
C PHE A 100 0.53 -5.35 -6.61
N GLN A 101 0.65 -6.58 -6.10
CA GLN A 101 1.77 -7.02 -5.27
C GLN A 101 2.73 -7.85 -6.13
N PRO A 102 4.02 -7.48 -6.23
CA PRO A 102 4.97 -8.25 -7.00
C PRO A 102 5.18 -9.64 -6.36
N GLN A 103 5.17 -10.67 -7.19
CA GLN A 103 5.56 -12.02 -6.75
C GLN A 103 7.09 -12.13 -6.77
N HIS A 104 7.67 -12.52 -5.65
CA HIS A 104 9.10 -12.79 -5.55
C HIS A 104 9.35 -14.28 -5.69
N VAL A 105 10.26 -14.64 -6.60
CA VAL A 105 10.70 -16.03 -6.80
C VAL A 105 12.18 -16.10 -6.49
N ASN A 106 12.54 -16.94 -5.51
CA ASN A 106 13.92 -17.23 -5.19
C ASN A 106 14.43 -18.37 -6.08
N LEU A 107 15.59 -18.20 -6.71
CA LEU A 107 16.21 -19.20 -7.55
C LEU A 107 17.61 -19.52 -7.04
N SER A 108 17.88 -20.80 -6.81
CA SER A 108 19.21 -21.29 -6.45
C SER A 108 19.59 -22.45 -7.35
N ARG A 109 20.87 -22.49 -7.77
CA ARG A 109 21.43 -23.64 -8.50
C ARG A 109 21.71 -24.82 -7.57
N ASN A 110 21.97 -24.58 -6.29
CA ASN A 110 22.31 -25.61 -5.31
C ASN A 110 21.14 -25.80 -4.34
N GLN A 111 20.65 -27.03 -4.24
CA GLN A 111 19.54 -27.38 -3.35
C GLN A 111 19.78 -26.91 -1.91
N LYS A 112 21.01 -27.10 -1.38
CA LYS A 112 21.35 -26.68 -0.01
C LYS A 112 21.22 -25.18 0.22
N ILE A 113 21.44 -24.37 -0.82
CA ILE A 113 21.28 -22.92 -0.76
C ILE A 113 19.79 -22.56 -0.87
N SER A 114 19.01 -23.30 -1.67
CA SER A 114 17.54 -23.14 -1.72
C SER A 114 16.94 -23.40 -0.35
N ASP A 115 17.31 -24.51 0.30
CA ASP A 115 16.77 -24.91 1.60
C ASP A 115 17.05 -23.84 2.69
N ILE A 116 18.21 -23.17 2.63
CA ILE A 116 18.54 -22.05 3.52
C ILE A 116 17.63 -20.86 3.23
N ILE A 117 17.49 -20.45 1.96
CA ILE A 117 16.65 -19.30 1.58
C ILE A 117 15.20 -19.53 2.00
N ASP A 118 14.64 -20.70 1.74
CA ASP A 118 13.26 -21.02 2.08
C ASP A 118 13.01 -20.99 3.60
N THR A 119 14.01 -21.34 4.41
CA THR A 119 13.92 -21.33 5.88
C THR A 119 13.79 -19.93 6.47
N TYR A 120 14.38 -18.91 5.83
CA TYR A 120 14.47 -17.54 6.39
C TYR A 120 13.53 -16.51 5.77
N TRP A 121 12.97 -16.77 4.59
CA TRP A 121 12.20 -15.78 3.83
C TRP A 121 10.71 -16.13 3.63
N LEU A 122 10.27 -17.33 4.01
CA LEU A 122 8.90 -17.81 3.81
C LEU A 122 8.07 -18.00 5.10
N ASN A 123 8.61 -17.62 6.26
CA ASN A 123 7.91 -17.64 7.56
C ASN A 123 7.56 -16.24 8.05
#